data_AF-A0A2I0JL63-F1
#
_entry.id   AF-A0A2I0JL63-F1
#
_cell.length_a   1.000
_cell.length_b   1.000
_cell.length_c   1.000
_cell.angle_alpha   90.00
_cell.angle_beta   90.00
_cell.angle_gamma   90.00
#
_symmetry.space_group_name_H-M   'P 1'
#
loop_
_entity.id
_entity.type
_entity.pdbx_description
1 polymer ?
#
loop_
_entity_poly.entity_id
_entity_poly.type
_entity_poly.pdbx_seq_one_letter_code
_entity_poly.pdbx_strand_id
1 'polypeptide(L)'
;MTSSVELRSICHANRGICFLKLGKNEDTVKECTKALELNPKYVKALLRRAEAQEKIENFEEAIADMKKILELDPSNDQARKAIYRLEPLAAEKREKMKEEMIGKLKEMGDSLLGRFGMSVDNFKAVKDPNTGSYSISFQR
;
A
#
# COMPACT_ATOMS: atom_id res chain seq x y z
N MET A 1 5.07 -37.65 -1.72
CA MET A 1 4.78 -37.31 -0.31
C MET A 1 4.92 -35.81 -0.16
N THR A 2 3.88 -35.11 0.28
CA THR A 2 3.91 -33.67 0.56
C THR A 2 4.90 -33.41 1.70
N SER A 3 5.84 -32.47 1.51
CA SER A 3 6.85 -32.17 2.53
C SER A 3 6.19 -31.63 3.81
N SER A 4 6.79 -31.90 4.98
CA SER A 4 6.34 -31.33 6.27
C SER A 4 6.17 -29.80 6.20
N VAL A 5 7.01 -29.12 5.43
CA VAL A 5 6.96 -27.67 5.19
C VAL A 5 5.71 -27.27 4.40
N GLU A 6 5.35 -28.05 3.39
CA GLU A 6 4.19 -27.79 2.55
C GLU A 6 2.88 -28.09 3.28
N LEU A 7 2.86 -29.09 4.17
CA LEU A 7 1.71 -29.29 5.06
C LEU A 7 1.52 -28.11 6.01
N ARG A 8 2.60 -27.56 6.59
CA ARG A 8 2.52 -26.38 7.47
C ARG A 8 2.00 -25.15 6.73
N SER A 9 2.42 -24.92 5.48
CA SER A 9 1.92 -23.79 4.68
C SER A 9 0.40 -23.91 4.43
N ILE A 10 -0.08 -25.12 4.16
CA ILE A 10 -1.51 -25.43 4.03
C ILE A 10 -2.25 -25.18 5.35
N CYS A 11 -1.71 -25.63 6.49
CA CYS A 11 -2.30 -25.39 7.81
C CYS A 11 -2.43 -23.90 8.12
N HIS A 12 -1.38 -23.11 7.88
CA HIS A 12 -1.41 -21.66 8.06
C HIS A 12 -2.44 -20.99 7.15
N ALA A 13 -2.51 -21.36 5.86
CA ALA A 13 -3.51 -20.81 4.96
C ALA A 13 -4.93 -21.18 5.39
N ASN A 14 -5.15 -22.41 5.88
CA ASN A 14 -6.45 -22.86 6.39
C ASN A 14 -6.85 -22.12 7.66
N ARG A 15 -5.92 -21.82 8.56
CA ARG A 15 -6.17 -20.94 9.69
C ARG A 15 -6.49 -19.51 9.26
N GLY A 16 -5.79 -19.01 8.23
CA GLY A 16 -6.05 -17.70 7.64
C GLY A 16 -7.47 -17.56 7.10
N ILE A 17 -8.01 -18.56 6.38
CA ILE A 17 -9.41 -18.49 5.91
C ILE A 17 -10.42 -18.51 7.06
N CYS A 18 -10.15 -19.20 8.17
CA CYS A 18 -11.01 -19.13 9.35
C CYS A 18 -11.06 -17.69 9.90
N PHE A 19 -9.92 -17.02 10.02
CA PHE A 19 -9.88 -15.61 10.44
C PHE A 19 -10.58 -14.68 9.46
N LEU A 20 -10.44 -14.91 8.15
CA LEU A 20 -11.10 -14.13 7.11
C LEU A 20 -12.62 -14.21 7.21
N LYS A 21 -13.15 -15.41 7.50
CA LYS A 21 -14.58 -15.63 7.72
C LYS A 21 -15.08 -15.00 9.02
N LEU A 22 -14.22 -14.82 10.01
CA LEU A 22 -14.51 -14.08 11.24
C LEU A 22 -14.32 -12.56 11.11
N GLY A 23 -13.97 -12.05 9.92
CA GLY A 23 -13.69 -10.63 9.70
C GLY A 23 -12.37 -10.14 10.31
N LYS A 24 -11.54 -11.05 10.83
CA LYS A 24 -10.22 -10.73 11.40
C LYS A 24 -9.18 -10.62 10.30
N ASN A 25 -9.23 -9.53 9.56
CA ASN A 25 -8.43 -9.34 8.35
C ASN A 25 -6.93 -9.26 8.64
N GLU A 26 -6.51 -8.57 9.70
CA GLU A 26 -5.10 -8.49 10.11
C GLU A 26 -4.51 -9.87 10.46
N ASP A 27 -5.27 -10.69 11.20
CA ASP A 27 -4.85 -12.05 11.54
C ASP A 27 -4.81 -12.96 10.31
N THR A 28 -5.69 -12.73 9.34
CA THR A 28 -5.64 -13.40 8.04
C THR A 28 -4.34 -13.07 7.32
N VAL A 29 -3.95 -11.80 7.26
CA VAL A 29 -2.69 -11.37 6.64
C VAL A 29 -1.50 -12.02 7.32
N LYS A 30 -1.47 -12.08 8.67
CA LYS A 30 -0.40 -12.74 9.43
C LYS A 30 -0.29 -14.22 9.10
N GLU A 31 -1.40 -14.97 9.13
CA GLU A 31 -1.37 -16.41 8.87
C GLU A 31 -1.08 -16.73 7.40
N CYS A 32 -1.63 -15.97 6.45
CA CYS A 32 -1.28 -16.14 5.04
C CYS A 32 0.18 -15.76 4.75
N THR A 33 0.75 -14.79 5.47
CA THR A 33 2.18 -14.47 5.33
C THR A 33 3.07 -15.62 5.77
N LYS A 34 2.79 -16.25 6.93
CA LYS A 34 3.49 -17.48 7.35
C LYS A 34 3.35 -18.62 6.32
N ALA A 35 2.17 -18.77 5.72
CA ALA A 35 1.97 -19.75 4.66
C ALA A 35 2.86 -19.48 3.45
N LEU A 36 3.02 -18.21 3.07
CA LEU A 36 3.82 -17.79 1.92
C LEU A 36 5.33 -17.77 2.19
N GLU A 37 5.76 -17.58 3.43
CA GLU A 37 7.16 -17.80 3.84
C GLU A 37 7.57 -19.27 3.63
N LEU A 38 6.66 -20.21 3.86
CA LEU A 38 6.89 -21.64 3.68
C LEU A 38 6.68 -22.10 2.23
N ASN A 39 5.70 -21.53 1.53
CA ASN A 39 5.45 -21.77 0.12
C ASN A 39 5.06 -20.47 -0.61
N PRO A 40 6.05 -19.76 -1.20
CA PRO A 40 5.82 -18.47 -1.87
C PRO A 40 4.86 -18.54 -3.07
N LYS A 41 4.70 -19.72 -3.67
CA LYS A 41 3.86 -19.94 -4.86
C LYS A 41 2.45 -20.42 -4.49
N TYR A 42 2.08 -20.39 -3.21
CA TYR A 42 0.80 -20.91 -2.79
C TYR A 42 -0.35 -19.96 -3.12
N VAL A 43 -0.94 -20.15 -4.31
CA VAL A 43 -1.99 -19.28 -4.89
C VAL A 43 -3.17 -19.02 -3.94
N LYS A 44 -3.63 -20.03 -3.19
CA LYS A 44 -4.72 -19.85 -2.22
C LYS A 44 -4.35 -18.91 -1.08
N ALA A 45 -3.11 -18.93 -0.61
CA ALA A 45 -2.64 -18.02 0.42
C ALA A 45 -2.47 -16.59 -0.13
N LEU A 46 -1.98 -16.43 -1.36
CA LEU A 46 -1.92 -15.12 -2.05
C LEU A 46 -3.32 -14.50 -2.20
N LEU A 47 -4.30 -15.27 -2.68
CA LEU A 47 -5.68 -14.81 -2.85
C LEU A 47 -6.30 -14.34 -1.52
N ARG A 48 -6.15 -15.16 -0.47
CA ARG A 48 -6.70 -14.85 0.87
C ARG A 48 -6.02 -13.63 1.49
N ARG A 49 -4.71 -13.48 1.32
CA ARG A 49 -3.97 -12.33 1.84
C ARG A 49 -4.39 -11.04 1.13
N ALA A 50 -4.51 -11.07 -0.19
CA ALA A 50 -4.97 -9.93 -0.97
C ALA A 50 -6.41 -9.52 -0.62
N GLU A 51 -7.33 -10.47 -0.44
CA GLU A 51 -8.71 -10.16 0.01
C GLU A 51 -8.70 -9.51 1.41
N ALA A 52 -7.87 -10.01 2.32
CA ALA A 52 -7.74 -9.43 3.64
C ALA A 52 -7.10 -8.03 3.61
N GLN A 53 -6.09 -7.82 2.77
CA GLN A 53 -5.43 -6.53 2.55
C GLN A 53 -6.39 -5.50 1.95
N GLU A 54 -7.23 -5.89 0.99
CA GLU A 54 -8.29 -5.04 0.46
C GLU A 54 -9.25 -4.58 1.56
N LYS A 55 -9.66 -5.47 2.46
CA LYS A 55 -10.58 -5.14 3.56
C LYS A 55 -9.98 -4.22 4.63
N ILE A 56 -8.65 -4.13 4.73
CA ILE A 56 -7.94 -3.15 5.57
C ILE A 56 -7.43 -1.96 4.75
N GLU A 57 -7.90 -1.82 3.50
CA GLU A 57 -7.55 -0.76 2.55
C GLU A 57 -6.05 -0.70 2.19
N ASN A 58 -5.30 -1.77 2.38
CA ASN A 58 -3.91 -1.91 1.95
C ASN A 58 -3.86 -2.34 0.48
N PHE A 59 -4.31 -1.44 -0.39
CA PHE A 59 -4.55 -1.73 -1.80
C PHE A 59 -3.26 -2.03 -2.58
N GLU A 60 -2.14 -1.38 -2.26
CA GLU A 60 -0.87 -1.58 -2.95
C GLU A 60 -0.33 -3.01 -2.72
N GLU A 61 -0.42 -3.49 -1.48
CA GLU A 61 -0.02 -4.85 -1.12
C GLU A 61 -0.96 -5.89 -1.74
N ALA A 62 -2.27 -5.61 -1.76
CA ALA A 62 -3.24 -6.50 -2.40
C ALA A 62 -2.98 -6.65 -3.91
N ILE A 63 -2.64 -5.54 -4.58
CA ILE A 63 -2.22 -5.54 -5.99
C ILE A 63 -0.94 -6.36 -6.18
N ALA A 64 0.04 -6.22 -5.28
CA ALA A 64 1.30 -6.97 -5.36
C ALA A 64 1.08 -8.49 -5.28
N ASP A 65 0.17 -8.94 -4.41
CA ASP A 65 -0.19 -10.36 -4.32
C ASP A 65 -0.96 -10.86 -5.55
N MET A 66 -1.86 -10.04 -6.11
CA MET A 66 -2.55 -10.36 -7.36
C MET A 66 -1.58 -10.43 -8.56
N LYS A 67 -0.58 -9.56 -8.61
CA LYS A 67 0.47 -9.59 -9.64
C LYS A 67 1.29 -10.88 -9.56
N LYS A 68 1.65 -11.33 -8.35
CA LYS A 68 2.30 -12.64 -8.15
C LYS A 68 1.44 -13.80 -8.64
N ILE A 69 0.12 -13.72 -8.48
CA ILE A 69 -0.78 -14.74 -9.04
C ILE A 69 -0.71 -14.74 -10.56
N LEU A 70 -0.70 -13.57 -11.22
CA LEU A 70 -0.55 -13.48 -12.67
C LEU A 70 0.83 -13.92 -13.18
N GLU A 71 1.89 -13.79 -12.37
CA GLU A 71 3.21 -14.36 -12.70
C GLU A 71 3.18 -15.90 -12.69
N LEU A 72 2.36 -16.52 -11.84
CA LEU A 72 2.20 -17.98 -11.75
C LEU A 72 1.19 -18.52 -12.76
N ASP A 73 0.11 -17.78 -12.99
CA ASP A 73 -0.99 -18.10 -13.90
C ASP A 73 -1.45 -16.82 -14.61
N PRO A 74 -0.88 -16.51 -15.78
CA PRO A 74 -1.22 -15.32 -16.55
C PRO A 74 -2.69 -15.27 -17.02
N SER A 75 -3.39 -16.42 -17.03
CA SER A 75 -4.78 -16.54 -17.44
C SER A 75 -5.76 -16.37 -16.27
N ASN A 76 -5.28 -15.99 -15.08
CA ASN A 76 -6.12 -15.79 -13.91
C ASN A 76 -6.97 -14.52 -14.00
N ASP A 77 -8.19 -14.67 -14.52
CA ASP A 77 -9.14 -13.56 -14.69
C ASP A 77 -9.48 -12.85 -13.38
N GLN A 78 -9.54 -13.59 -12.27
CA GLN A 78 -9.84 -13.03 -10.96
C GLN A 78 -8.75 -12.03 -10.54
N ALA A 79 -7.48 -12.39 -10.69
CA ALA A 79 -6.37 -11.52 -10.36
C ALA A 79 -6.33 -10.28 -11.25
N ARG A 80 -6.59 -10.44 -12.56
CA ARG A 80 -6.62 -9.32 -13.50
C ARG A 80 -7.73 -8.31 -13.17
N LYS A 81 -8.94 -8.80 -12.88
CA LYS A 81 -10.07 -7.96 -12.46
C LYS A 81 -9.81 -7.27 -11.13
N ALA A 82 -9.19 -7.97 -10.18
CA ALA A 82 -8.83 -7.41 -8.88
C ALA A 82 -7.85 -6.24 -9.05
N ILE A 83 -6.78 -6.40 -9.84
CA ILE A 83 -5.80 -5.33 -10.10
C ILE A 83 -6.50 -4.10 -10.72
N TYR A 84 -7.26 -4.30 -11.80
CA TYR A 84 -7.95 -3.20 -12.48
C TYR A 84 -8.87 -2.39 -11.53
N ARG A 85 -9.56 -3.07 -10.61
CA ARG A 85 -10.42 -2.43 -9.62
C ARG A 85 -9.62 -1.72 -8.51
N LEU A 86 -8.52 -2.31 -8.07
CA LEU A 86 -7.74 -1.81 -6.94
C LEU A 86 -6.79 -0.66 -7.32
N GLU A 87 -6.34 -0.59 -8.56
CA GLU A 87 -5.45 0.47 -9.05
C GLU A 87 -5.96 1.91 -8.80
N PRO A 88 -7.20 2.28 -9.17
CA PRO A 88 -7.72 3.61 -8.88
C PRO A 88 -7.86 3.86 -7.37
N LEU A 89 -8.25 2.86 -6.57
CA LEU A 89 -8.39 2.98 -5.11
C LEU A 89 -7.04 3.21 -4.44
N ALA A 90 -5.99 2.51 -4.90
CA ALA A 90 -4.63 2.72 -4.44
C ALA A 90 -4.12 4.12 -4.77
N ALA A 91 -4.40 4.60 -6.00
CA ALA A 91 -4.03 5.96 -6.41
C ALA A 91 -4.75 7.03 -5.59
N GLU A 92 -6.05 6.88 -5.36
CA GLU A 92 -6.84 7.79 -4.53
C GLU A 92 -6.33 7.84 -3.09
N LYS A 93 -6.10 6.67 -2.47
CA LYS A 93 -5.56 6.60 -1.10
C LYS A 93 -4.19 7.25 -1.02
N ARG A 94 -3.33 7.05 -2.02
CA ARG A 94 -2.00 7.67 -2.09
C ARG A 94 -2.05 9.19 -2.23
N GLU A 95 -2.92 9.72 -3.10
CA GLU A 95 -3.08 11.19 -3.21
C GLU A 95 -3.68 11.79 -1.94
N LYS A 96 -4.68 11.15 -1.31
CA LYS A 96 -5.22 11.59 -0.01
C LYS A 96 -4.15 11.65 1.07
N MET A 97 -3.35 10.58 1.21
CA MET A 97 -2.24 10.56 2.17
C MET A 97 -1.20 11.65 1.87
N LYS A 98 -0.91 11.91 0.60
CA LYS A 98 0.01 12.97 0.17
C LYS A 98 -0.52 14.36 0.51
N GLU A 99 -1.79 14.64 0.25
CA GLU A 99 -2.43 15.90 0.61
C GLU A 99 -2.43 16.12 2.13
N GLU A 100 -2.78 15.10 2.91
CA GLU A 100 -2.70 15.16 4.38
C GLU A 100 -1.28 15.40 4.89
N MET A 101 -0.28 14.74 4.30
CA MET A 101 1.12 14.94 4.66
C MET A 101 1.59 16.35 4.31
N ILE A 102 1.25 16.87 3.14
CA ILE A 102 1.57 18.25 2.74
C ILE A 102 0.90 19.24 3.71
N GLY A 103 -0.36 19.01 4.07
CA GLY A 103 -1.08 19.82 5.06
C GLY A 103 -0.37 19.85 6.41
N LYS A 104 0.00 18.68 6.96
CA LYS A 104 0.73 18.57 8.23
C LYS A 104 2.10 19.24 8.18
N LEU A 105 2.82 19.11 7.06
CA LEU A 105 4.12 19.78 6.87
C LEU A 105 3.97 21.30 6.81
N LYS A 106 2.92 21.78 6.13
CA LYS A 106 2.61 23.21 6.06
C LYS A 106 2.25 23.74 7.45
N GLU A 107 1.36 23.08 8.17
CA GLU A 107 0.97 23.46 9.53
C GLU A 107 2.17 23.49 10.49
N MET A 108 3.06 22.49 10.39
CA MET A 108 4.30 22.46 11.15
C MET A 108 5.23 23.64 10.79
N GLY A 109 5.36 23.95 9.49
CA GLY A 109 6.14 25.10 9.01
C GLY A 109 5.55 26.43 9.48
N ASP A 110 4.23 26.61 9.38
CA ASP A 110 3.51 27.80 9.81
C ASP A 110 3.56 27.97 11.34
N SER A 111 3.56 26.89 12.12
CA SER A 111 3.75 26.95 13.57
C SER A 111 5.11 27.52 13.96
N LEU A 112 6.16 27.17 13.21
CA LEU A 112 7.52 27.68 13.42
C LEU A 112 7.67 29.13 12.93
N LEU A 113 7.19 29.41 11.73
CA LEU A 113 7.27 30.73 11.08
C LEU A 113 6.34 31.77 11.69
N GLY A 114 5.19 31.33 12.22
CA GLY A 114 4.19 32.18 12.86
C GLY A 114 4.72 32.88 14.10
N ARG A 115 5.69 32.30 14.82
CA ARG A 115 6.43 32.98 15.91
C ARG A 115 7.14 34.26 15.45
N PHE A 116 7.37 34.39 14.14
CA PHE A 116 8.00 35.54 13.50
C PHE A 116 7.03 36.34 12.62
N GLY A 117 5.72 36.06 12.69
CA GLY A 117 4.70 36.72 11.86
C GLY A 117 4.78 36.33 10.37
N MET A 118 5.26 35.12 10.07
CA MET A 118 5.43 34.59 8.71
C MET A 118 4.60 33.33 8.47
N SER A 119 4.40 32.98 7.19
CA SER A 119 3.81 31.71 6.73
C SER A 119 4.67 31.08 5.63
N VAL A 120 4.57 29.76 5.48
CA VAL A 120 5.15 29.00 4.37
C VAL A 120 4.69 29.54 3.01
N ASP A 121 3.47 30.08 2.92
CA ASP A 121 2.95 30.67 1.67
C ASP A 121 3.69 31.95 1.23
N ASN A 122 4.40 32.60 2.16
CA ASN A 122 5.20 33.78 1.85
C ASN A 122 6.47 33.44 1.04
N PHE A 123 6.84 32.15 0.94
CA PHE A 123 8.04 31.70 0.24
C PHE A 123 7.69 31.08 -1.11
N LYS A 124 8.13 31.70 -2.21
CA LYS A 124 7.95 31.19 -3.58
C LYS A 124 9.28 30.76 -4.18
N ALA A 125 9.31 29.54 -4.70
CA ALA A 125 10.43 29.05 -5.51
C ALA A 125 10.35 29.66 -6.92
N VAL A 126 11.36 30.43 -7.30
CA VAL A 126 11.51 31.03 -8.63
C VAL A 126 12.61 30.27 -9.37
N LYS A 127 12.24 29.67 -10.51
CA LYS A 127 13.18 28.93 -11.38
C LYS A 127 13.88 29.89 -12.33
N ASP A 128 15.21 29.87 -12.36
CA ASP A 128 16.00 30.61 -13.34
C ASP A 128 15.94 29.88 -14.71
N PRO A 129 15.42 30.51 -15.76
CA PRO A 129 15.29 29.91 -17.09
C PRO A 129 16.64 29.60 -17.77
N ASN A 130 17.74 30.24 -17.36
CA ASN A 130 19.04 30.07 -18.01
C ASN A 130 19.87 28.97 -17.37
N THR A 131 19.84 28.86 -16.04
CA THR A 131 20.64 27.90 -15.28
C THR A 131 19.85 26.68 -14.84
N GLY A 132 18.51 26.75 -14.87
CA GLY A 132 17.62 25.72 -14.32
C GLY A 132 17.62 25.66 -12.79
N SER A 133 18.38 26.54 -12.11
CA SER A 133 18.46 26.61 -10.66
C SER A 133 17.19 27.20 -10.04
N TYR A 134 16.92 26.87 -8.78
CA TYR A 134 15.79 27.42 -8.02
C TYR A 134 16.30 28.38 -6.95
N SER A 135 15.68 29.56 -6.88
CA SER A 135 15.87 30.53 -5.80
C SER A 135 14.60 30.63 -4.97
N ILE A 136 14.70 30.77 -3.66
CA ILE A 136 13.53 31.00 -2.80
C ILE A 136 13.41 32.50 -2.57
N SER A 137 12.28 33.07 -2.98
CA SER A 137 11.95 34.48 -2.77
C SER A 137 10.88 34.61 -1.68
N PHE A 138 11.03 35.60 -0.80
CA PHE A 138 10.02 35.96 0.19
C PHE A 138 9.15 37.10 -0.36
N GLN A 139 7.83 36.92 -0.34
CA GLN A 139 6.85 37.94 -0.71
C GLN A 139 5.87 38.10 0.46
N ARG A 140 5.64 39.34 0.88
CA ARG A 140 4.79 39.69 2.02
C ARG A 140 3.47 40.27 1.55
#